data_AF-A0A0Q5Z716-F1
#
_entry.id   AF-A0A0Q5Z716-F1
#
_cell.length_a   1.000
_cell.length_b   1.000
_cell.length_c   1.000
_cell.angle_alpha   90.00
_cell.angle_beta   90.00
_cell.angle_gamma   90.00
#
_symmetry.space_group_name_H-M   'P 1'
#
loop_
_entity.id
_entity.type
_entity.pdbx_description
1 polymer ?
#
loop_
_entity_poly.entity_id
_entity_poly.type
_entity_poly.pdbx_seq_one_letter_code
_entity_poly.pdbx_strand_id
1 'polypeptide(L)'
;MTTTTTPATPELQEASRALWLATLSLMTAFMQTQAPAHRLLMARRIARNFKTLRSQDCFSPDCRHRFARLESRWQAQAERLEGRPPASPVRRVLGLLGLG
;
A
#
# COMPACT_ATOMS: atom_id res chain seq x y z
N MET A 1 -12.92 30.66 3.53
CA MET A 1 -11.83 29.75 3.95
C MET A 1 -11.14 29.22 2.70
N THR A 2 -10.05 29.86 2.28
CA THR A 2 -9.25 29.46 1.12
C THR A 2 -8.20 28.45 1.58
N THR A 3 -8.31 27.20 1.14
CA THR A 3 -7.27 26.18 1.36
C THR A 3 -6.10 26.48 0.44
N THR A 4 -5.03 27.06 0.99
CA THR A 4 -3.77 27.28 0.29
C THR A 4 -3.08 25.92 0.05
N THR A 5 -3.29 25.34 -1.12
CA THR A 5 -2.54 24.16 -1.58
C THR A 5 -1.15 24.63 -1.99
N THR A 6 -0.13 24.38 -1.14
CA THR A 6 1.27 24.60 -1.52
C THR A 6 1.60 23.69 -2.72
N PRO A 7 2.06 24.23 -3.86
CA PRO A 7 2.41 23.39 -5.00
C PRO A 7 3.56 22.46 -4.63
N ALA A 8 3.42 21.17 -4.98
CA ALA A 8 4.48 20.20 -4.77
C ALA A 8 5.76 20.65 -5.51
N THR A 9 6.91 20.56 -4.83
CA THR A 9 8.20 20.87 -5.46
C THR A 9 8.49 19.88 -6.58
N PRO A 10 9.12 20.30 -7.69
CA PRO A 10 9.41 19.42 -8.83
C PRO A 10 10.23 18.19 -8.42
N GLU A 11 11.13 18.34 -7.44
CA GLU A 11 11.92 17.23 -6.87
C GLU A 11 11.04 16.18 -6.19
N LEU A 12 10.01 16.59 -5.44
CA LEU A 12 9.08 15.66 -4.79
C LEU A 12 8.25 14.90 -5.82
N GLN A 13 7.85 15.57 -6.90
CA GLN A 13 7.13 14.92 -8.00
C GLN A 13 8.02 13.86 -8.69
N GLU A 14 9.29 14.18 -8.94
CA GLU A 14 10.23 13.24 -9.54
C GLU A 14 10.53 12.05 -8.62
N ALA A 15 10.78 12.31 -7.33
CA ALA A 15 10.94 11.25 -6.33
C ALA A 15 9.71 10.34 -6.22
N SER A 16 8.51 10.92 -6.31
CA SER A 16 7.25 10.17 -6.29
C SER A 16 7.07 9.30 -7.53
N ARG A 17 7.46 9.79 -8.72
CA ARG A 17 7.47 9.00 -9.96
C ARG A 17 8.49 7.88 -9.91
N ALA A 18 9.71 8.15 -9.44
CA ALA A 18 10.73 7.14 -9.26
C ALA A 18 10.28 6.04 -8.28
N LEU A 19 9.64 6.41 -7.16
CA LEU A 19 9.07 5.46 -6.22
C LEU A 19 7.94 4.64 -6.86
N TRP A 20 7.11 5.24 -7.70
CA TRP A 20 6.06 4.53 -8.43
C TRP A 20 6.65 3.47 -9.36
N LEU A 21 7.65 3.84 -10.18
CA LEU A 21 8.36 2.92 -11.06
C LEU A 21 9.02 1.78 -10.29
N ALA A 22 9.74 2.09 -9.21
CA ALA A 22 10.35 1.07 -8.34
C ALA A 22 9.31 0.11 -7.74
N THR A 23 8.12 0.60 -7.42
CA THR A 23 7.02 -0.22 -6.91
C THR A 23 6.50 -1.18 -7.97
N LEU A 24 6.33 -0.71 -9.21
CA LEU A 24 5.96 -1.56 -10.34
C LEU A 24 7.02 -2.64 -10.60
N SER A 25 8.30 -2.29 -10.59
CA SER A 25 9.40 -3.26 -10.73
C SER A 25 9.39 -4.31 -9.63
N LEU A 26 9.13 -3.92 -8.37
CA LEU A 26 8.98 -4.87 -7.26
C LEU A 26 7.78 -5.80 -7.44
N MET A 27 6.65 -5.30 -7.96
CA MET A 27 5.48 -6.13 -8.26
C MET A 27 5.81 -7.17 -9.33
N THR A 28 6.54 -6.78 -10.39
CA THR A 28 7.01 -7.70 -11.43
C THR A 28 7.95 -8.76 -10.86
N ALA A 29 8.95 -8.35 -10.09
CA ALA A 29 9.89 -9.30 -9.47
C ALA A 29 9.18 -10.24 -8.47
N PHE A 30 8.15 -9.77 -7.77
CA PHE A 30 7.36 -10.62 -6.86
C PHE A 30 6.64 -11.75 -7.60
N MET A 31 6.19 -11.52 -8.84
CA MET A 31 5.56 -12.55 -9.68
C MET A 31 6.55 -13.63 -10.13
N GLN A 32 7.83 -13.27 -10.28
CA GLN A 32 8.89 -14.17 -10.71
C GLN A 32 9.55 -14.92 -9.54
N THR A 33 9.43 -14.39 -8.32
CA THR A 33 10.09 -14.95 -7.12
C THR A 33 9.33 -16.14 -6.59
N GLN A 34 9.98 -17.30 -6.45
CA GLN A 34 9.38 -18.51 -5.88
C GLN A 34 9.59 -18.65 -4.37
N ALA A 35 10.70 -18.12 -3.83
CA ALA A 35 11.05 -18.23 -2.41
C ALA A 35 10.04 -17.51 -1.49
N PRO A 36 9.33 -18.23 -0.58
CA PRO A 36 8.24 -17.66 0.21
C PRO A 36 8.66 -16.47 1.10
N ALA A 37 9.82 -16.57 1.76
CA ALA A 37 10.32 -15.51 2.63
C ALA A 37 10.61 -14.22 1.85
N HIS A 38 11.20 -14.33 0.65
CA HIS A 38 11.46 -13.17 -0.21
C HIS A 38 10.16 -12.52 -0.67
N ARG A 39 9.17 -13.33 -1.08
CA ARG A 39 7.83 -12.84 -1.45
C ARG A 39 7.17 -12.07 -0.30
N LEU A 40 7.28 -12.54 0.93
CA LEU A 40 6.75 -11.83 2.11
C LEU A 40 7.39 -10.45 2.27
N LEU A 41 8.72 -10.37 2.23
CA LEU A 41 9.44 -9.10 2.38
C LEU A 41 9.10 -8.12 1.26
N MET A 42 8.98 -8.62 0.02
CA MET A 42 8.58 -7.82 -1.13
C MET A 42 7.14 -7.31 -0.99
N ALA A 43 6.18 -8.17 -0.61
CA ALA A 43 4.80 -7.76 -0.39
C ALA A 43 4.69 -6.64 0.66
N ARG A 44 5.43 -6.76 1.77
CA ARG A 44 5.52 -5.71 2.80
C ARG A 44 6.14 -4.42 2.26
N ARG A 45 7.19 -4.51 1.43
CA ARG A 45 7.82 -3.34 0.82
C ARG A 45 6.88 -2.63 -0.15
N ILE A 46 6.18 -3.39 -1.01
CA ILE A 46 5.20 -2.85 -1.95
C ILE A 46 4.07 -2.13 -1.20
N ALA A 47 3.52 -2.74 -0.13
CA ALA A 47 2.50 -2.10 0.70
C ALA A 47 3.00 -0.76 1.29
N ARG A 48 4.22 -0.72 1.85
CA ARG A 48 4.82 0.52 2.37
C ARG A 48 5.01 1.58 1.28
N ASN A 49 5.44 1.19 0.08
CA ASN A 49 5.60 2.16 -1.00
C ASN A 49 4.25 2.78 -1.39
N PHE A 50 3.17 1.99 -1.48
CA PHE A 50 1.82 2.53 -1.72
C PHE A 50 1.34 3.46 -0.61
N LYS A 51 1.64 3.12 0.65
CA LYS A 51 1.39 4.01 1.79
C LYS A 51 2.09 5.37 1.63
N THR A 52 3.35 5.36 1.19
CA THR A 52 4.10 6.59 0.92
C THR A 52 3.52 7.35 -0.27
N LEU A 53 3.17 6.68 -1.37
CA LEU A 53 2.61 7.32 -2.57
C LEU A 53 1.25 7.96 -2.29
N ARG A 54 0.38 7.32 -1.50
CA ARG A 54 -0.94 7.89 -1.16
C ARG A 54 -0.87 9.12 -0.25
N SER A 55 0.25 9.37 0.41
CA SER A 55 0.42 10.55 1.26
C SER A 55 1.02 11.74 0.51
N GLN A 56 1.33 11.61 -0.78
CA GLN A 56 1.91 12.70 -1.57
C GLN A 56 0.82 13.52 -2.25
N ASP A 57 0.87 14.84 -2.06
CA ASP A 57 -0.10 15.78 -2.62
C ASP A 57 0.04 15.96 -4.14
N CYS A 58 1.15 15.52 -4.73
CA CYS A 58 1.39 15.58 -6.18
C CYS A 58 0.49 14.63 -6.99
N PHE A 59 -0.23 13.71 -6.36
CA PHE A 59 -1.21 12.84 -7.01
C PHE A 59 -2.63 13.29 -6.74
N SER A 60 -3.53 13.06 -7.70
CA SER A 60 -4.95 13.37 -7.53
C SER A 60 -5.58 12.54 -6.40
N PRO A 61 -6.70 13.00 -5.81
CA PRO A 61 -7.44 12.23 -4.82
C PRO A 61 -7.82 10.82 -5.29
N ASP A 62 -8.22 10.65 -6.56
CA ASP A 62 -8.53 9.33 -7.13
C ASP A 62 -7.29 8.40 -7.14
N CYS A 63 -6.14 8.91 -7.58
CA CYS A 63 -4.88 8.17 -7.53
C CYS A 63 -4.54 7.74 -6.10
N ARG A 64 -4.63 8.66 -5.13
CA ARG A 64 -4.39 8.34 -3.71
C ARG A 64 -5.36 7.29 -3.17
N HIS A 65 -6.62 7.33 -3.59
CA HIS A 65 -7.60 6.29 -3.22
C HIS A 65 -7.26 4.92 -3.82
N ARG A 66 -6.83 4.88 -5.09
CA ARG A 66 -6.33 3.64 -5.72
C ARG A 66 -5.10 3.09 -5.00
N PHE A 67 -4.15 3.96 -4.62
CA PHE A 67 -2.99 3.55 -3.84
C PHE A 67 -3.38 2.98 -2.47
N ALA A 68 -4.36 3.57 -1.77
CA ALA A 68 -4.86 3.01 -0.51
C ALA A 68 -5.47 1.62 -0.69
N ARG A 69 -6.23 1.38 -1.78
CA ARG A 69 -6.77 0.06 -2.09
C ARG A 69 -5.66 -0.96 -2.39
N LEU A 70 -4.61 -0.54 -3.11
CA LEU A 70 -3.47 -1.39 -3.43
C LEU A 70 -2.62 -1.70 -2.19
N GLU A 71 -2.37 -0.71 -1.32
CA GLU A 71 -1.73 -0.89 -0.01
C GLU A 71 -2.45 -1.98 0.79
N SER A 72 -3.77 -1.87 0.95
CA SER A 72 -4.56 -2.84 1.71
C SER A 72 -4.49 -4.26 1.13
N ARG A 73 -4.53 -4.40 -0.20
CA ARG A 73 -4.40 -5.70 -0.87
C ARG A 73 -3.03 -6.33 -0.65
N TRP A 74 -1.96 -5.54 -0.76
CA TRP A 74 -0.60 -6.02 -0.55
C TRP A 74 -0.31 -6.33 0.92
N GLN A 75 -0.91 -5.58 1.85
CA GLN A 75 -0.87 -5.89 3.27
C GLN A 75 -1.55 -7.24 3.58
N ALA A 76 -2.76 -7.46 3.04
CA ALA A 76 -3.44 -8.75 3.17
C ALA A 76 -2.64 -9.90 2.53
N GLN A 77 -1.97 -9.64 1.40
CA GLN A 77 -1.09 -10.62 0.75
C GLN A 77 0.12 -10.96 1.63
N ALA A 78 0.75 -9.96 2.26
CA ALA A 78 1.84 -10.19 3.20
C ALA A 78 1.37 -11.02 4.42
N GLU A 79 0.20 -10.70 4.98
CA GLU A 79 -0.37 -11.45 6.11
C GLU A 79 -0.63 -12.92 5.75
N ARG A 80 -1.15 -13.19 4.55
CA ARG A 80 -1.33 -14.56 4.03
C ARG A 80 -0.01 -15.32 3.92
N LEU A 81 1.04 -14.67 3.39
CA LEU A 81 2.37 -15.27 3.23
C LEU A 81 3.07 -15.51 4.58
N GLU A 82 2.77 -14.71 5.60
CA GLU A 82 3.24 -14.91 6.97
C GLU A 82 2.52 -16.06 7.68
N GLY A 83 1.45 -16.60 7.10
CA GLY A 83 0.62 -17.63 7.73
C GLY A 83 -0.33 -17.08 8.79
N ARG A 84 -0.53 -15.75 8.85
CA ARG A 84 -1.52 -15.15 9.73
C ARG A 84 -2.92 -15.36 9.14
N PRO A 85 -3.88 -15.93 9.89
CA PRO A 85 -5.25 -16.06 9.40
C PRO A 85 -5.80 -14.67 9.06
N PRO A 86 -6.51 -14.51 7.91
CA PRO A 86 -7.07 -13.22 7.53
C PRO A 86 -7.99 -12.72 8.65
N ALA A 87 -7.89 -11.44 9.00
CA ALA A 87 -8.80 -10.83 9.96
C ALA A 87 -10.24 -11.00 9.45
N SER A 88 -10.99 -11.93 10.05
CA SER A 88 -12.36 -12.21 9.67
C SER A 88 -13.21 -10.93 9.81
N PRO A 89 -13.90 -10.48 8.75
CA PRO A 89 -14.81 -9.34 8.85
C PRO A 89 -15.85 -9.54 9.95
N VAL A 90 -16.29 -10.79 10.14
CA VAL A 90 -17.25 -11.20 11.15
C VAL A 90 -16.71 -10.98 12.56
N ARG A 91 -15.43 -11.28 12.82
CA ARG A 91 -14.79 -11.00 14.12
C ARG A 91 -14.66 -9.51 14.42
N ARG A 92 -14.46 -8.66 13.40
CA ARG A 92 -14.45 -7.20 13.59
C ARG A 92 -15.83 -6.65 13.94
N VAL A 93 -16.87 -7.13 13.26
CA VAL A 93 -18.25 -6.73 13.54
C VAL A 93 -18.69 -7.24 14.91
N LEU A 94 -18.36 -8.49 15.28
CA LEU A 94 -18.64 -9.04 16.60
C LEU A 94 -17.93 -8.29 17.73
N GLY A 95 -16.65 -7.92 17.54
CA GLY A 95 -15.92 -7.10 18.51
C GLY A 95 -16.48 -5.68 18.67
N LEU A 96 -16.98 -5.07 17.58
CA LEU A 96 -17.68 -3.78 17.62
C LEU A 96 -19.05 -3.88 18.32
N LEU A 97 -19.68 -5.06 18.30
CA LEU A 97 -20.96 -5.33 18.95
C LEU A 97 -20.81 -5.88 20.39
N GLY A 98 -19.58 -6.00 20.90
CA GLY A 98 -19.33 -6.54 22.25
C GLY A 98 -19.64 -8.03 22.42
N LEU A 99 -19.75 -8.79 21.31
CA LEU A 99 -20.03 -10.23 21.29
C LEU A 99 -18.74 -10.99 20.94
N GLY A 100 -17.72 -10.89 21.80
CA GLY A 100 -16.41 -11.49 21.58
C GLY A 100 -15.81 -12.09 22.84
#